data_AF-A0A0W0D8K9-F1
#
_entry.id   AF-A0A0W0D8K9-F1
#
_cell.length_a   1.000
_cell.length_b   1.000
_cell.length_c   1.000
_cell.angle_alpha   90.00
_cell.angle_beta   90.00
_cell.angle_gamma   90.00
#
_symmetry.space_group_name_H-M   'P 1'
#
loop_
_entity.id
_entity.type
_entity.pdbx_description
1 polymer ?
#
loop_
_entity_poly.entity_id
_entity_poly.type
_entity_poly.pdbx_seq_one_letter_code
_entity_poly.pdbx_strand_id
1 'polypeptide(L)'
;MRRKPPFTTLKLWLIGALYIIRNVTAQAVIQSDTIVNGNNPSGYENGYIVLGGAYLAFQDMNSVPMYQTVRVDKGGALYYVNNNMKGFSISSAHAFTVPFVFRNEGTVVVDDRHSTSPGSWTVNSGTFTNTGNMMFTSSQGDTIGIYASSITNTGVIYSKGTSSSKPQQLKISSGNSWINTGTICLANSTYKLSKSIQGGGCISVGE
;
A
#
# COMPACT_ATOMS: atom_id res chain seq x y z
N MET A 1 26.91 -62.73 -1.65
CA MET A 1 25.97 -61.84 -0.92
C MET A 1 25.76 -60.56 -1.72
N ARG A 2 24.56 -60.32 -2.25
CA ARG A 2 24.20 -59.10 -3.02
C ARG A 2 24.14 -57.91 -2.07
N ARG A 3 25.01 -56.90 -2.24
CA ARG A 3 24.86 -55.59 -1.58
C ARG A 3 23.82 -54.77 -2.33
N LYS A 4 22.71 -54.44 -1.66
CA LYS A 4 21.73 -53.46 -2.16
C LYS A 4 22.41 -52.09 -2.25
N PRO A 5 22.19 -51.30 -3.31
CA PRO A 5 22.70 -49.93 -3.38
C PRO A 5 21.96 -49.07 -2.34
N PRO A 6 22.61 -48.02 -1.78
CA PRO A 6 21.99 -47.15 -0.80
C PRO A 6 20.93 -46.30 -1.50
N PHE A 7 19.68 -46.76 -1.41
CA PHE A 7 18.54 -45.88 -1.58
C PHE A 7 18.50 -44.87 -0.42
N THR A 8 17.99 -43.68 -0.72
CA THR A 8 17.30 -42.74 0.21
C THR A 8 18.07 -41.68 1.01
N THR A 9 18.98 -40.92 0.40
CA THR A 9 19.25 -39.53 0.85
C THR A 9 18.94 -38.51 -0.25
N LEU A 10 19.29 -38.81 -1.50
CA LEU A 10 18.99 -37.93 -2.65
C LEU A 10 17.48 -37.75 -2.89
N LYS A 11 16.68 -38.81 -2.68
CA LYS A 11 15.20 -38.74 -2.82
C LYS A 11 14.54 -37.93 -1.70
N LEU A 12 15.09 -37.93 -0.48
CA LEU A 12 14.57 -37.09 0.62
C LEU A 12 14.83 -35.60 0.38
N TRP A 13 15.99 -35.26 -0.20
CA TRP A 13 16.28 -33.88 -0.62
C TRP A 13 15.36 -33.39 -1.74
N LEU A 14 15.03 -34.24 -2.72
CA LEU A 14 14.07 -33.90 -3.76
C LEU A 14 12.65 -33.75 -3.22
N ILE A 15 12.22 -34.59 -2.27
CA ILE A 15 10.89 -34.47 -1.62
C ILE A 15 10.85 -33.24 -0.71
N GLY A 16 11.95 -32.91 -0.02
CA GLY A 16 12.09 -31.67 0.75
C GLY A 16 12.09 -30.41 -0.12
N ALA A 17 12.73 -30.45 -1.30
CA ALA A 17 12.70 -29.37 -2.28
C ALA A 17 11.32 -29.24 -2.96
N LEU A 18 10.63 -30.35 -3.22
CA LEU A 18 9.26 -30.38 -3.74
C LEU A 18 8.21 -29.96 -2.68
N TYR A 19 8.54 -30.04 -1.38
CA TYR A 19 7.71 -29.47 -0.30
C TYR A 19 7.85 -27.94 -0.16
N ILE A 20 8.79 -27.32 -0.88
CA ILE A 20 8.89 -25.85 -1.03
C ILE A 20 8.23 -25.42 -2.36
N ILE A 21 7.29 -26.20 -2.88
CA ILE A 21 6.26 -25.61 -3.75
C ILE A 21 5.29 -24.91 -2.81
N ARG A 22 5.65 -23.71 -2.35
CA ARG A 22 4.66 -22.77 -1.83
C ARG A 22 3.62 -22.63 -2.94
N ASN A 23 2.36 -22.95 -2.64
CA ASN A 23 1.25 -22.56 -3.50
C ASN A 23 1.41 -21.07 -3.77
N VAL A 24 1.85 -20.71 -4.97
CA VAL A 24 1.83 -19.33 -5.43
C VAL A 24 0.37 -19.05 -5.70
N THR A 25 -0.37 -18.64 -4.68
CA THR A 25 -1.73 -18.16 -4.87
C THR A 25 -1.64 -16.94 -5.78
N ALA A 26 -2.45 -16.89 -6.82
CA ALA A 26 -2.44 -15.78 -7.76
C ALA A 26 -2.80 -14.48 -7.02
N GLN A 27 -2.23 -13.36 -7.48
CA GLN A 27 -2.63 -12.04 -7.02
C GLN A 27 -4.12 -11.82 -7.29
N ALA A 28 -4.85 -11.19 -6.36
CA ALA A 28 -6.26 -10.88 -6.59
C ALA A 28 -6.43 -9.87 -7.73
N VAL A 29 -7.35 -10.14 -8.65
CA VAL A 29 -7.67 -9.23 -9.76
C VAL A 29 -9.14 -8.85 -9.66
N ILE A 30 -9.39 -7.56 -9.47
CA ILE A 30 -10.73 -7.00 -9.26
C ILE A 30 -11.23 -6.47 -10.60
N GLN A 31 -12.23 -7.17 -11.15
CA GLN A 31 -12.83 -6.89 -12.46
C GLN A 31 -14.25 -6.31 -12.35
N SER A 32 -14.82 -6.34 -11.15
CA SER A 32 -16.13 -5.80 -10.82
C SER A 32 -16.09 -5.17 -9.44
N ASP A 33 -17.01 -4.25 -9.19
CA ASP A 33 -17.19 -3.58 -7.91
C ASP A 33 -17.24 -4.58 -6.75
N THR A 34 -16.31 -4.41 -5.82
CA THR A 34 -16.07 -5.36 -4.73
C THR A 34 -15.94 -4.60 -3.42
N ILE A 35 -16.74 -4.99 -2.42
CA ILE A 35 -16.63 -4.52 -1.04
C ILE A 35 -16.20 -5.70 -0.18
N VAL A 36 -15.19 -5.48 0.64
CA VAL A 36 -14.64 -6.46 1.57
C VAL A 36 -14.73 -5.88 2.96
N ASN A 37 -15.16 -6.71 3.91
CA ASN A 37 -15.31 -6.33 5.31
C ASN A 37 -14.42 -7.21 6.20
N GLY A 38 -14.14 -6.71 7.41
CA GLY A 38 -13.35 -7.42 8.41
C GLY A 38 -11.84 -7.14 8.28
N ASN A 39 -11.13 -7.27 9.41
CA ASN A 39 -9.70 -6.98 9.47
C ASN A 39 -8.87 -8.08 8.78
N ASN A 40 -7.92 -7.67 7.93
CA ASN A 40 -7.03 -8.54 7.18
C ASN A 40 -7.78 -9.65 6.41
N PRO A 41 -8.66 -9.29 5.46
CA PRO A 41 -9.40 -10.28 4.67
C PRO A 41 -8.45 -11.19 3.90
N SER A 42 -8.85 -12.46 3.76
CA SER A 42 -8.09 -13.44 2.99
C SER A 42 -8.25 -13.22 1.48
N GLY A 43 -7.32 -13.77 0.70
CA GLY A 43 -7.28 -13.65 -0.76
C GLY A 43 -6.48 -12.45 -1.27
N TYR A 44 -5.99 -11.59 -0.37
CA TYR A 44 -5.21 -10.39 -0.68
C TYR A 44 -3.76 -10.48 -0.21
N GLU A 45 -3.33 -11.65 0.27
CA GLU A 45 -2.02 -11.88 0.89
C GLU A 45 -0.86 -11.82 -0.11
N ASN A 46 -1.14 -11.90 -1.41
CA ASN A 46 -0.17 -11.69 -2.49
C ASN A 46 -0.38 -10.36 -3.23
N GLY A 47 -1.17 -9.46 -2.66
CA GLY A 47 -1.53 -8.18 -3.25
C GLY A 47 -2.75 -8.25 -4.16
N TYR A 48 -3.04 -7.12 -4.81
CA TYR A 48 -4.23 -6.96 -5.64
C TYR A 48 -4.04 -5.95 -6.77
N ILE A 49 -4.76 -6.21 -7.86
CA ILE A 49 -4.89 -5.33 -9.02
C ILE A 49 -6.36 -4.94 -9.15
N VAL A 50 -6.64 -3.63 -9.15
CA VAL A 50 -7.97 -3.10 -9.49
C VAL A 50 -7.94 -2.63 -10.94
N LEU A 51 -8.75 -3.27 -11.79
CA LEU A 51 -8.83 -2.91 -13.22
C LEU A 51 -9.68 -1.66 -13.45
N GLY A 52 -9.51 -1.05 -14.62
CA GLY A 52 -10.34 0.06 -15.07
C GLY A 52 -11.82 -0.31 -15.12
N GLY A 53 -12.68 0.56 -14.58
CA GLY A 53 -14.13 0.34 -14.54
C GLY A 53 -14.63 -0.47 -13.34
N ALA A 54 -13.76 -0.84 -12.40
CA ALA A 54 -14.12 -1.50 -11.16
C ALA A 54 -13.58 -0.75 -9.95
N TYR A 55 -14.17 -1.00 -8.78
CA TYR A 55 -13.58 -0.62 -7.50
C TYR A 55 -13.37 -1.78 -6.53
N LEU A 56 -12.38 -1.62 -5.65
CA LEU A 56 -12.20 -2.42 -4.44
C LEU A 56 -12.33 -1.50 -3.23
N ALA A 57 -13.24 -1.82 -2.31
CA ALA A 57 -13.39 -1.12 -1.05
C ALA A 57 -13.15 -2.06 0.13
N PHE A 58 -12.17 -1.72 0.95
CA PHE A 58 -11.97 -2.27 2.27
C PHE A 58 -12.74 -1.42 3.28
N GLN A 59 -13.91 -1.90 3.71
CA GLN A 59 -14.79 -1.20 4.63
C GLN A 59 -14.73 -1.79 6.04
N ASP A 60 -14.95 -0.93 7.03
CA ASP A 60 -15.11 -1.29 8.44
C ASP A 60 -13.96 -2.18 8.93
N MET A 61 -12.73 -1.74 8.65
CA MET A 61 -11.51 -2.40 9.08
C MET A 61 -10.43 -1.40 9.42
N ASN A 62 -9.51 -1.79 10.30
CA ASN A 62 -8.32 -1.02 10.65
C ASN A 62 -7.04 -1.59 10.05
N SER A 63 -7.08 -2.80 9.49
CA SER A 63 -5.90 -3.45 8.89
C SER A 63 -6.28 -4.17 7.61
N VAL A 64 -5.42 -4.02 6.61
CA VAL A 64 -5.57 -4.58 5.27
C VAL A 64 -4.25 -5.15 4.83
N PRO A 65 -4.22 -6.33 4.18
CA PRO A 65 -3.01 -6.86 3.59
C PRO A 65 -2.56 -5.87 2.51
N MET A 66 -1.34 -5.34 2.63
CA MET A 66 -0.71 -4.56 1.57
C MET A 66 0.58 -5.28 1.20
N TYR A 67 0.45 -6.37 0.45
CA TYR A 67 1.56 -7.29 0.21
C TYR A 67 2.00 -7.33 -1.24
N GLN A 68 3.30 -7.49 -1.48
CA GLN A 68 3.95 -7.65 -2.80
C GLN A 68 3.63 -6.58 -3.85
N THR A 69 2.40 -6.52 -4.35
CA THR A 69 1.99 -5.56 -5.37
C THR A 69 0.57 -5.06 -5.11
N VAL A 70 0.44 -3.74 -5.00
CA VAL A 70 -0.85 -3.04 -5.05
C VAL A 70 -0.87 -2.20 -6.31
N ARG A 71 -1.81 -2.51 -7.20
CA ARG A 71 -1.95 -1.83 -8.50
C ARG A 71 -3.38 -1.36 -8.70
N VAL A 72 -3.55 -0.10 -9.06
CA VAL A 72 -4.83 0.48 -9.47
C VAL A 72 -4.66 1.03 -10.87
N ASP A 73 -5.31 0.41 -11.84
CA ASP A 73 -5.25 0.81 -13.24
C ASP A 73 -6.08 2.06 -13.49
N LYS A 74 -5.80 2.74 -14.62
CA LYS A 74 -6.54 3.91 -15.04
C LYS A 74 -8.04 3.61 -15.12
N GLY A 75 -8.84 4.44 -14.46
CA GLY A 75 -10.29 4.27 -14.35
C GLY A 75 -10.74 3.26 -13.28
N GLY A 76 -9.82 2.62 -12.56
CA GLY A 76 -10.10 1.80 -11.38
C GLY A 76 -10.04 2.63 -10.10
N ALA A 77 -10.64 2.12 -9.03
CA ALA A 77 -10.64 2.80 -7.73
C ALA A 77 -10.41 1.87 -6.53
N LEU A 78 -9.62 2.33 -5.57
CA LEU A 78 -9.31 1.60 -4.35
C LEU A 78 -9.66 2.46 -3.13
N TYR A 79 -10.49 1.92 -2.25
CA TYR A 79 -10.96 2.62 -1.06
C TYR A 79 -10.55 1.83 0.19
N TYR A 80 -9.93 2.53 1.14
CA TYR A 80 -9.77 2.07 2.51
C TYR A 80 -10.65 2.97 3.36
N VAL A 81 -11.68 2.41 3.99
CA VAL A 81 -12.68 3.18 4.73
C VAL A 81 -12.81 2.61 6.13
N ASN A 82 -12.51 3.44 7.12
CA ASN A 82 -12.66 3.09 8.52
C ASN A 82 -13.84 3.85 9.12
N ASN A 83 -14.85 3.11 9.57
CA ASN A 83 -15.99 3.67 10.28
C ASN A 83 -15.95 3.25 11.75
N ASN A 84 -15.64 4.21 12.62
CA ASN A 84 -15.74 4.07 14.08
C ASN A 84 -14.86 2.96 14.70
N MET A 85 -13.82 2.49 13.99
CA MET A 85 -12.83 1.57 14.56
C MET A 85 -11.61 2.34 15.10
N LYS A 86 -10.62 1.62 15.62
CA LYS A 86 -9.28 2.19 15.86
C LYS A 86 -8.69 2.63 14.53
N GLY A 87 -7.87 3.69 14.54
CA GLY A 87 -7.23 4.18 13.32
C GLY A 87 -6.43 3.11 12.59
N PHE A 88 -6.21 3.33 11.30
CA PHE A 88 -5.55 2.36 10.44
C PHE A 88 -4.20 1.87 10.98
N SER A 89 -3.88 0.63 10.70
CA SER A 89 -2.58 -0.01 10.90
C SER A 89 -2.23 -0.75 9.62
N ILE A 90 -2.15 0.00 8.52
CA ILE A 90 -1.89 -0.54 7.19
C ILE A 90 -0.43 -0.27 6.83
N SER A 91 0.30 -1.33 6.50
CA SER A 91 1.74 -1.27 6.32
C SER A 91 2.15 -2.23 5.21
N SER A 92 2.93 -1.77 4.23
CA SER A 92 3.35 -2.63 3.14
C SER A 92 4.30 -3.72 3.63
N ALA A 93 4.12 -4.93 3.14
CA ALA A 93 5.02 -6.05 3.33
C ALA A 93 5.30 -6.77 2.01
N HIS A 94 6.34 -7.58 1.98
CA HIS A 94 6.68 -8.39 0.80
C HIS A 94 7.55 -9.58 1.19
N ALA A 95 7.72 -10.52 0.28
CA ALA A 95 8.65 -11.64 0.47
C ALA A 95 10.09 -11.12 0.38
N PHE A 96 11.02 -11.79 1.07
CA PHE A 96 12.43 -11.36 1.15
C PHE A 96 13.10 -11.12 -0.22
N THR A 97 12.73 -11.92 -1.23
CA THR A 97 13.33 -11.89 -2.57
C THR A 97 12.59 -11.03 -3.59
N VAL A 98 11.44 -10.46 -3.23
CA VAL A 98 10.58 -9.70 -4.16
C VAL A 98 10.31 -8.32 -3.56
N PRO A 99 10.73 -7.21 -4.20
CA PRO A 99 10.43 -5.88 -3.69
C PRO A 99 8.93 -5.59 -3.75
N PHE A 100 8.43 -4.81 -2.80
CA PHE A 100 7.07 -4.30 -2.85
C PHE A 100 6.88 -3.30 -4.00
N VAL A 101 5.69 -3.26 -4.60
CA VAL A 101 5.33 -2.32 -5.66
C VAL A 101 3.97 -1.70 -5.36
N PHE A 102 3.93 -0.38 -5.22
CA PHE A 102 2.70 0.40 -5.24
C PHE A 102 2.61 1.18 -6.53
N ARG A 103 1.58 0.94 -7.34
CA ARG A 103 1.32 1.65 -8.60
C ARG A 103 -0.13 2.13 -8.67
N ASN A 104 -0.31 3.44 -8.76
CA ASN A 104 -1.62 4.06 -8.95
C ASN A 104 -1.69 4.87 -10.25
N GLU A 105 -2.62 4.51 -11.13
CA GLU A 105 -3.02 5.28 -12.31
C GLU A 105 -4.51 5.64 -12.29
N GLY A 106 -5.24 5.16 -11.28
CA GLY A 106 -6.66 5.42 -11.05
C GLY A 106 -6.88 6.32 -9.83
N THR A 107 -7.79 5.93 -8.96
CA THR A 107 -8.11 6.66 -7.73
C THR A 107 -7.85 5.80 -6.49
N VAL A 108 -7.13 6.34 -5.51
CA VAL A 108 -6.95 5.71 -4.19
C VAL A 108 -7.47 6.66 -3.12
N VAL A 109 -8.35 6.17 -2.24
CA VAL A 109 -8.85 6.94 -1.10
C VAL A 109 -8.55 6.17 0.18
N VAL A 110 -7.91 6.83 1.13
CA VAL A 110 -7.71 6.34 2.50
C VAL A 110 -8.47 7.28 3.41
N ASP A 111 -9.61 6.81 3.91
CA ASP A 111 -10.53 7.58 4.73
C ASP A 111 -10.62 7.00 6.15
N ASP A 112 -9.93 7.67 7.08
CA ASP A 112 -9.91 7.39 8.51
C ASP A 112 -10.62 8.51 9.30
N ARG A 113 -11.48 9.31 8.67
CA ARG A 113 -12.15 10.45 9.34
C ARG A 113 -13.01 10.03 10.52
N HIS A 114 -13.53 8.81 10.52
CA HIS A 114 -14.39 8.29 11.58
C HIS A 114 -13.64 7.40 12.58
N SER A 115 -12.31 7.36 12.57
CA SER A 115 -11.57 6.56 13.54
C SER A 115 -11.58 7.14 14.96
N THR A 116 -11.40 6.24 15.93
CA THR A 116 -11.43 6.53 17.37
C THR A 116 -10.03 6.80 17.95
N SER A 117 -8.98 6.54 17.18
CA SER A 117 -7.57 6.73 17.58
C SER A 117 -6.72 7.09 16.38
N PRO A 118 -5.53 7.69 16.56
CA PRO A 118 -4.60 7.94 15.46
C PRO A 118 -4.25 6.66 14.72
N GLY A 119 -4.20 6.75 13.39
CA GLY A 119 -3.86 5.66 12.49
C GLY A 119 -2.58 5.88 11.67
N SER A 120 -2.28 4.89 10.84
CA SER A 120 -1.21 4.94 9.86
C SER A 120 -1.49 4.12 8.61
N TRP A 121 -1.09 4.68 7.48
CA TRP A 121 -1.00 4.01 6.19
C TRP A 121 0.42 4.18 5.67
N THR A 122 1.14 3.09 5.45
CA THR A 122 2.59 3.15 5.23
C THR A 122 3.08 2.22 4.12
N VAL A 123 3.82 2.77 3.15
CA VAL A 123 4.66 1.99 2.22
C VAL A 123 6.11 2.02 2.74
N ASN A 124 6.63 0.89 3.24
CA ASN A 124 7.92 0.81 3.93
C ASN A 124 9.14 0.61 3.04
N SER A 125 8.94 0.09 1.83
CA SER A 125 10.03 -0.39 0.97
C SER A 125 9.58 -0.49 -0.48
N GLY A 126 10.50 -0.88 -1.37
CA GLY A 126 10.18 -1.14 -2.76
C GLY A 126 9.93 0.14 -3.55
N THR A 127 8.93 0.14 -4.44
CA THR A 127 8.63 1.28 -5.30
C THR A 127 7.25 1.88 -5.00
N PHE A 128 7.17 3.20 -5.10
CA PHE A 128 5.92 3.95 -5.05
C PHE A 128 5.79 4.79 -6.32
N THR A 129 4.75 4.54 -7.12
CA THR A 129 4.45 5.30 -8.33
C THR A 129 3.01 5.75 -8.32
N ASN A 130 2.79 7.07 -8.35
CA ASN A 130 1.48 7.67 -8.47
C ASN A 130 1.40 8.56 -9.71
N THR A 131 0.53 8.19 -10.65
CA THR A 131 0.17 8.99 -11.83
C THR A 131 -1.31 9.35 -11.85
N GLY A 132 -2.12 8.71 -10.99
CA GLY A 132 -3.54 9.01 -10.79
C GLY A 132 -3.78 9.96 -9.61
N ASN A 133 -4.89 9.74 -8.91
CA ASN A 133 -5.30 10.54 -7.76
C ASN A 133 -5.20 9.74 -6.46
N MET A 134 -4.65 10.34 -5.42
CA MET A 134 -4.66 9.80 -4.06
C MET A 134 -5.23 10.82 -3.09
N MET A 135 -6.14 10.39 -2.23
CA MET A 135 -6.73 11.21 -1.16
C MET A 135 -6.57 10.51 0.17
N PHE A 136 -6.03 11.23 1.15
CA PHE A 136 -5.84 10.76 2.51
C PHE A 136 -6.58 11.70 3.46
N THR A 137 -7.53 11.18 4.24
CA THR A 137 -8.28 11.96 5.22
C THR A 137 -8.34 11.31 6.58
N SER A 138 -8.13 12.09 7.64
CA SER A 138 -8.17 11.60 9.02
C SER A 138 -8.70 12.66 9.99
N SER A 139 -9.25 12.23 11.13
CA SER A 139 -9.66 13.12 12.23
C SER A 139 -8.76 13.04 13.46
N GLN A 140 -7.89 12.01 13.53
CA GLN A 140 -7.09 11.70 14.69
C GLN A 140 -5.59 12.00 14.53
N GLY A 141 -5.20 12.69 13.46
CA GLY A 141 -3.80 13.07 13.22
C GLY A 141 -2.94 11.94 12.69
N ASP A 142 -3.51 11.16 11.77
CA ASP A 142 -2.90 9.96 11.21
C ASP A 142 -1.56 10.23 10.52
N THR A 143 -0.74 9.19 10.45
CA THR A 143 0.50 9.24 9.69
C THR A 143 0.35 8.52 8.34
N ILE A 144 0.55 9.27 7.26
CA ILE A 144 0.74 8.73 5.92
C ILE A 144 2.25 8.66 5.67
N GLY A 145 2.79 7.45 5.57
CA GLY A 145 4.21 7.19 5.40
C GLY A 145 4.54 6.64 4.02
N ILE A 146 5.39 7.35 3.26
CA ILE A 146 5.94 6.86 1.99
C ILE A 146 7.46 6.74 2.17
N TYR A 147 7.91 5.51 2.43
CA TYR A 147 9.29 5.13 2.73
C TYR A 147 9.93 4.25 1.64
N ALA A 148 9.33 4.20 0.45
CA ALA A 148 9.81 3.43 -0.69
C ALA A 148 11.21 3.87 -1.16
N SER A 149 12.01 2.94 -1.66
CA SER A 149 13.38 3.22 -2.13
C SER A 149 13.42 4.06 -3.41
N SER A 150 12.35 4.03 -4.19
CA SER A 150 12.09 4.92 -5.32
C SER A 150 10.66 5.44 -5.27
N ILE A 151 10.51 6.76 -5.33
CA ILE A 151 9.23 7.46 -5.24
C ILE A 151 9.07 8.33 -6.49
N THR A 152 8.00 8.09 -7.25
CA THR A 152 7.61 8.91 -8.40
C THR A 152 6.17 9.37 -8.23
N ASN A 153 5.94 10.67 -8.28
CA ASN A 153 4.62 11.28 -8.33
C ASN A 153 4.49 12.20 -9.55
N THR A 154 3.65 11.83 -10.49
CA THR A 154 3.25 12.70 -11.62
C THR A 154 1.75 13.04 -11.57
N GLY A 155 1.01 12.43 -10.66
CA GLY A 155 -0.42 12.67 -10.43
C GLY A 155 -0.67 13.61 -9.24
N VAL A 156 -1.79 13.40 -8.55
CA VAL A 156 -2.21 14.20 -7.41
C VAL A 156 -2.15 13.37 -6.12
N ILE A 157 -1.59 13.97 -5.07
CA ILE A 157 -1.70 13.49 -3.69
C ILE A 157 -2.35 14.59 -2.85
N TYR A 158 -3.53 14.32 -2.31
CA TYR A 158 -4.24 15.22 -1.40
C TYR A 158 -4.23 14.64 0.02
N SER A 159 -3.76 15.43 0.99
CA SER A 159 -3.73 15.06 2.41
C SER A 159 -4.53 16.08 3.21
N LYS A 160 -5.55 15.62 3.93
CA LYS A 160 -6.40 16.48 4.76
C LYS A 160 -6.69 15.92 6.15
N GLY A 161 -6.18 16.58 7.18
CA GLY A 161 -6.69 16.42 8.54
C GLY A 161 -7.99 17.18 8.74
N THR A 162 -9.00 16.61 9.39
CA THR A 162 -10.26 17.31 9.70
C THR A 162 -10.27 17.98 11.07
N SER A 163 -9.29 17.67 11.93
CA SER A 163 -9.13 18.28 13.26
C SER A 163 -7.91 19.19 13.29
N SER A 164 -8.09 20.47 13.60
CA SER A 164 -6.99 21.44 13.69
C SER A 164 -6.02 21.16 14.85
N SER A 165 -6.49 20.49 15.90
CA SER A 165 -5.65 20.08 17.04
C SER A 165 -4.89 18.78 16.78
N LYS A 166 -5.27 18.05 15.73
CA LYS A 166 -4.67 16.77 15.32
C LYS A 166 -4.45 16.78 13.81
N PRO A 167 -3.54 17.63 13.29
CA PRO A 167 -3.28 17.69 11.87
C PRO A 167 -2.76 16.33 11.37
N GLN A 168 -3.15 15.95 10.16
CA GLN A 168 -2.63 14.75 9.51
C GLN A 168 -1.12 14.91 9.26
N GLN A 169 -0.36 13.82 9.31
CA GLN A 169 1.08 13.84 9.13
C GLN A 169 1.47 13.12 7.84
N LEU A 170 1.96 13.86 6.84
CA LEU A 170 2.55 13.28 5.64
C LEU A 170 4.08 13.15 5.81
N LYS A 171 4.57 11.93 5.89
CA LYS A 171 6.01 11.63 6.02
C LYS A 171 6.48 10.97 4.74
N ILE A 172 7.34 11.66 4.00
CA ILE A 172 7.95 11.14 2.77
C ILE A 172 9.46 11.04 3.01
N SER A 173 9.98 9.82 2.99
CA SER A 173 11.36 9.54 3.36
C SER A 173 11.91 8.29 2.64
N SER A 174 13.23 8.12 2.72
CA SER A 174 14.02 6.91 2.42
C SER A 174 14.00 6.30 1.01
N GLY A 175 14.46 7.08 0.03
CA GLY A 175 15.03 6.60 -1.24
C GLY A 175 16.21 7.47 -1.71
N ASN A 176 16.99 7.07 -2.71
CA ASN A 176 17.97 7.98 -3.35
C ASN A 176 17.32 8.89 -4.40
N SER A 177 16.13 8.53 -4.87
CA SER A 177 15.39 9.24 -5.92
C SER A 177 13.94 9.45 -5.48
N TRP A 178 13.60 10.71 -5.19
CA TRP A 178 12.22 11.15 -5.12
C TRP A 178 11.98 12.15 -6.25
N ILE A 179 11.13 11.76 -7.21
CA ILE A 179 10.74 12.57 -8.34
C ILE A 179 9.27 12.99 -8.17
N ASN A 180 9.03 14.28 -8.10
CA ASN A 180 7.70 14.88 -8.13
C ASN A 180 7.58 15.82 -9.33
N THR A 181 6.76 15.46 -10.30
CA THR A 181 6.33 16.34 -11.40
C THR A 181 4.84 16.64 -11.36
N GLY A 182 4.11 16.05 -10.41
CA GLY A 182 2.70 16.31 -10.18
C GLY A 182 2.46 17.30 -9.03
N THR A 183 1.31 17.13 -8.35
CA THR A 183 0.85 18.04 -7.30
C THR A 183 0.66 17.30 -5.99
N ILE A 184 1.14 17.90 -4.90
CA ILE A 184 0.84 17.47 -3.53
C ILE A 184 0.13 18.62 -2.82
N CYS A 185 -1.08 18.38 -2.34
CA CYS A 185 -1.94 19.35 -1.68
C CYS A 185 -2.11 18.99 -0.21
N LEU A 186 -1.74 19.91 0.68
CA LEU A 186 -1.75 19.72 2.13
C LEU A 186 -2.74 20.69 2.78
N ALA A 187 -3.87 20.15 3.24
CA ALA A 187 -4.89 20.87 4.00
C ALA A 187 -4.85 20.40 5.45
N ASN A 188 -4.65 21.31 6.42
CA ASN A 188 -4.53 20.95 7.85
C ASN A 188 -3.65 19.69 8.08
N SER A 189 -2.50 19.69 7.42
CA SER A 189 -1.55 18.59 7.41
C SER A 189 -0.15 19.14 7.69
N THR A 190 0.62 18.40 8.48
CA THR A 190 2.06 18.62 8.63
C THR A 190 2.80 17.71 7.66
N TYR A 191 3.99 18.12 7.24
CA TYR A 191 4.84 17.29 6.40
C TYR A 191 6.28 17.24 6.91
N LYS A 192 6.93 16.10 6.68
CA LYS A 192 8.36 15.92 6.96
C LYS A 192 9.04 15.32 5.75
N LEU A 193 10.02 16.04 5.20
CA LEU A 193 10.86 15.59 4.11
C LEU A 193 12.24 15.23 4.64
N SER A 194 12.70 14.02 4.34
CA SER A 194 14.04 13.57 4.78
C SER A 194 15.14 13.81 3.74
N LYS A 195 14.80 14.04 2.48
CA LYS A 195 15.72 14.33 1.37
C LYS A 195 15.08 15.31 0.39
N SER A 196 15.90 15.93 -0.45
CA SER A 196 15.44 16.84 -1.51
C SER A 196 14.55 16.14 -2.53
N ILE A 197 13.60 16.91 -3.07
CA ILE A 197 12.70 16.51 -4.16
C ILE A 197 13.35 16.87 -5.50
N GLN A 198 13.25 15.99 -6.48
CA GLN A 198 13.61 16.28 -7.87
C GLN A 198 12.33 16.43 -8.71
N GLY A 199 12.41 17.18 -9.82
CA GLY A 199 11.28 17.39 -10.73
C GLY A 199 10.63 18.77 -10.61
N GLY A 200 9.68 19.06 -11.50
CA GLY A 200 9.03 20.36 -11.64
C GLY A 200 7.65 20.49 -10.98
N GLY A 201 7.26 19.53 -10.13
CA GLY A 201 5.97 19.53 -9.44
C GLY A 201 5.94 20.49 -8.24
N CYS A 202 4.77 20.58 -7.58
CA CYS A 202 4.58 21.47 -6.42
C CYS A 202 4.09 20.73 -5.17
N ILE A 203 4.36 21.35 -4.01
CA ILE A 203 3.71 21.06 -2.74
C ILE A 203 3.02 22.34 -2.29
N SER A 204 1.69 22.32 -2.21
CA SER A 204 0.86 23.43 -1.74
C SER A 204 0.42 23.17 -0.30
N VAL A 205 0.55 24.16 0.57
CA VAL A 205 0.20 24.08 2.00
C VAL A 205 -0.85 25.13 2.33
N GLY A 206 -1.90 24.73 3.06
CA GLY A 206 -2.94 25.64 3.56
C GLY A 206 -4.19 25.73 2.68
N GLU A 207 -4.47 24.68 1.88
CA GLU A 207 -5.77 24.51 1.21
C GLU A 207 -6.93 24.24 2.18
#